data_AF-A0A1M7Y0Z2-F1
#
_entry.id   AF-A0A1M7Y0Z2-F1
#
_cell.length_a   1.000
_cell.length_b   1.000
_cell.length_c   1.000
_cell.angle_alpha   90.00
_cell.angle_beta   90.00
_cell.angle_gamma   90.00
#
_symmetry.space_group_name_H-M   'P 1'
#
loop_
_entity.id
_entity.type
_entity.pdbx_description
1 polymer ?
#
loop_
_entity_poly.entity_id
_entity_poly.type
_entity_poly.pdbx_seq_one_letter_code
_entity_poly.pdbx_strand_id
1 'polypeptide(L)'
;MGILLNKLFKKESAEALPSEPGTVYMPITGKVISMEEIGDGVFSEGILGPGCGIEPAEELVCAPFAGTITQVAETRHAIGICSKNGMELLIHVGMDTVDMNGNGFITYVKMNDVVERGQKLMKFSLADIKAAGHPAITAVILCNADDTGNPQNLKLGDAQIGDVLMTVSQQ
;
A
#
# COMPACT_ATOMS: atom_id res chain seq x y z
N MET A 1 45.87 16.29 5.62
CA MET A 1 45.33 15.02 5.10
C MET A 1 44.06 14.63 5.88
N GLY A 2 42.99 15.44 5.85
CA GLY A 2 41.82 15.19 6.71
C GLY A 2 40.49 15.72 6.20
N ILE A 3 40.44 16.29 4.99
CA ILE A 3 39.23 16.90 4.41
C ILE A 3 38.59 15.97 3.36
N LEU A 4 39.17 14.79 3.12
CA LEU A 4 38.78 13.89 2.02
C LEU A 4 37.95 12.67 2.45
N LEU A 5 37.62 12.52 3.74
CA LEU A 5 36.86 11.34 4.23
C LEU A 5 35.36 11.61 4.44
N ASN A 6 34.90 12.86 4.48
CA ASN A 6 33.48 13.19 4.65
C ASN A 6 32.65 13.23 3.35
N LYS A 7 33.24 12.91 2.19
CA LYS A 7 32.56 12.96 0.89
C LYS A 7 32.17 11.59 0.30
N LEU A 8 32.38 10.49 1.03
CA LEU A 8 32.18 9.13 0.51
C LEU A 8 31.01 8.33 1.12
N PHE A 9 30.19 8.96 1.96
CA PHE A 9 28.91 8.38 2.41
C PHE A 9 27.75 9.37 2.22
N LYS A 10 27.58 9.83 0.98
CA LYS A 10 26.32 10.46 0.56
C LYS A 10 25.43 9.32 0.07
N LYS A 11 24.64 8.73 1.00
CA LYS A 11 23.49 7.91 0.63
C LYS A 11 22.65 8.81 -0.28
N GLU A 12 22.52 8.44 -1.56
CA GLU A 12 21.59 9.10 -2.48
C GLU A 12 20.20 8.99 -1.85
N SER A 13 19.81 10.06 -1.15
CA SER A 13 18.44 10.23 -0.69
C SER A 13 17.68 10.63 -1.93
N ALA A 14 16.89 9.70 -2.48
CA ALA A 14 15.78 10.11 -3.33
C ALA A 14 14.99 11.17 -2.54
N GLU A 15 14.76 12.33 -3.15
CA GLU A 15 13.91 13.36 -2.52
C GLU A 15 12.55 12.73 -2.25
N ALA A 16 12.05 12.87 -1.03
CA ALA A 16 10.74 12.36 -0.65
C ALA A 16 9.69 12.99 -1.58
N LEU A 17 8.86 12.16 -2.21
CA LEU A 17 7.79 12.67 -3.06
C LEU A 17 6.81 13.47 -2.19
N PRO A 18 6.32 14.63 -2.65
CA PRO A 18 5.40 15.45 -1.87
C PRO A 18 4.14 14.65 -1.53
N SER A 19 3.69 14.70 -0.28
CA SER A 19 2.45 14.06 0.15
C SER A 19 1.44 15.14 0.53
N GLU A 20 0.28 15.13 -0.12
CA GLU A 20 -0.80 16.05 0.22
C GLU A 20 -1.64 15.45 1.37
N PRO A 21 -2.03 16.24 2.39
CA PRO A 21 -2.96 15.83 3.42
C PRO A 21 -4.21 15.16 2.86
N GLY A 22 -4.60 14.02 3.43
CA GLY A 22 -5.81 13.29 3.01
C GLY A 22 -5.72 12.68 1.61
N THR A 23 -4.55 12.66 0.95
CA THR A 23 -4.40 12.06 -0.38
C THR A 23 -3.73 10.70 -0.28
N VAL A 24 -4.36 9.69 -0.88
CA VAL A 24 -3.80 8.35 -1.04
C VAL A 24 -3.33 8.22 -2.49
N TYR A 25 -2.04 8.01 -2.67
CA TYR A 25 -1.47 7.73 -3.99
C TYR A 25 -1.46 6.24 -4.29
N MET A 26 -1.42 5.88 -5.57
CA MET A 26 -1.36 4.49 -6.01
C MET A 26 -0.20 3.73 -5.34
N PRO A 27 -0.49 2.68 -4.55
CA PRO A 27 0.56 1.88 -3.91
C PRO A 27 1.19 0.86 -4.87
N ILE A 28 0.49 0.49 -5.94
CA ILE A 28 0.90 -0.50 -6.95
C ILE A 28 0.42 -0.01 -8.32
N THR A 29 1.23 -0.17 -9.37
CA THR A 29 0.77 0.05 -10.75
C THR A 29 -0.19 -1.06 -11.17
N GLY A 30 -1.34 -0.71 -11.71
CA GLY A 30 -2.36 -1.68 -12.09
C GLY A 30 -3.69 -1.05 -12.44
N LYS A 31 -4.72 -1.88 -12.52
CA LYS A 31 -6.08 -1.45 -12.80
C LYS A 31 -6.89 -1.40 -11.51
N VAL A 32 -7.41 -0.22 -11.17
CA VAL A 32 -8.27 -0.01 -10.01
C VAL A 32 -9.69 -0.47 -10.35
N ILE A 33 -10.24 -1.30 -9.47
CA ILE A 33 -11.59 -1.87 -9.56
C ILE A 33 -12.39 -1.49 -8.32
N SER A 34 -13.72 -1.56 -8.43
CA SER A 34 -14.60 -1.32 -7.29
C SER A 34 -14.44 -2.38 -6.20
N MET A 35 -14.90 -2.09 -4.98
CA MET A 35 -14.92 -3.07 -3.88
C MET A 35 -15.73 -4.32 -4.23
N GLU A 36 -16.85 -4.15 -4.94
CA GLU A 36 -17.73 -5.25 -5.36
C GLU A 36 -17.02 -6.23 -6.31
N GLU A 37 -16.09 -5.74 -7.14
CA GLU A 37 -15.34 -6.55 -8.09
C GLU A 37 -14.20 -7.37 -7.45
N ILE A 38 -13.87 -7.15 -6.16
CA ILE A 38 -12.83 -7.93 -5.46
C ILE A 38 -13.25 -9.40 -5.32
N GLY A 39 -14.55 -9.66 -5.14
CA GLY A 39 -15.09 -11.02 -5.05
C GLY A 39 -14.81 -11.76 -3.74
N ASP A 40 -14.33 -11.07 -2.70
CA ASP A 40 -14.14 -11.60 -1.34
C ASP A 40 -15.07 -10.88 -0.37
N GLY A 41 -15.89 -11.61 0.39
CA GLY A 41 -16.92 -11.03 1.24
C GLY A 41 -16.41 -10.04 2.30
N VAL A 42 -15.21 -10.27 2.87
CA VAL A 42 -14.66 -9.38 3.89
C VAL A 42 -14.34 -8.01 3.31
N PHE A 43 -13.77 -7.98 2.10
CA PHE A 43 -13.43 -6.75 1.42
C PHE A 43 -14.60 -6.16 0.66
N SER A 44 -15.33 -6.95 -0.12
CA SER A 44 -16.42 -6.45 -0.97
C SER A 44 -17.60 -5.91 -0.18
N GLU A 45 -17.85 -6.43 1.03
CA GLU A 45 -18.90 -5.91 1.93
C GLU A 45 -18.43 -4.71 2.77
N GLY A 46 -17.15 -4.32 2.67
CA GLY A 46 -16.60 -3.17 3.39
C GLY A 46 -16.52 -3.35 4.90
N ILE A 47 -16.40 -4.60 5.39
CA ILE A 47 -16.39 -4.93 6.82
C ILE A 47 -15.23 -4.21 7.55
N LEU A 48 -14.08 -4.12 6.89
CA LEU A 48 -12.89 -3.44 7.41
C LEU A 48 -12.86 -1.94 7.12
N GLY A 49 -13.85 -1.41 6.40
CA GLY A 49 -13.92 -0.04 5.94
C GLY A 49 -14.00 0.11 4.41
N PRO A 50 -14.21 1.33 3.92
CA PRO A 50 -14.28 1.63 2.49
C PRO A 50 -12.90 1.58 1.82
N GLY A 51 -12.88 1.37 0.51
CA GLY A 51 -11.63 1.27 -0.24
C GLY A 51 -11.83 0.92 -1.70
N CYS A 52 -10.87 0.17 -2.25
CA CYS A 52 -10.92 -0.35 -3.61
C CYS A 52 -10.05 -1.60 -3.77
N GLY A 53 -10.24 -2.30 -4.88
CA GLY A 53 -9.33 -3.34 -5.34
C GLY A 53 -8.38 -2.82 -6.42
N ILE A 54 -7.21 -3.43 -6.53
CA ILE A 54 -6.26 -3.20 -7.61
C ILE A 54 -5.91 -4.55 -8.22
N GLU A 55 -6.09 -4.69 -9.53
CA GLU A 55 -5.51 -5.77 -10.33
C GLU A 55 -4.06 -5.37 -10.66
N PRO A 56 -3.05 -5.92 -9.96
CA PRO A 56 -1.66 -5.49 -10.11
C PRO A 56 -1.11 -5.82 -11.50
N ALA A 57 -0.45 -4.84 -12.13
CA ALA A 57 0.38 -5.03 -13.32
C ALA A 57 1.88 -5.18 -12.97
N GLU A 58 2.25 -4.79 -11.75
CA GLU A 58 3.61 -4.89 -11.22
C GLU A 58 3.64 -5.58 -9.85
N GLU A 59 4.81 -6.07 -9.47
CA GLU A 59 5.06 -6.89 -8.28
C GLU A 59 5.62 -6.09 -7.09
N LEU A 60 5.44 -4.76 -7.09
CA LEU A 60 6.02 -3.86 -6.10
C LEU A 60 4.95 -2.99 -5.45
N VAL A 61 4.92 -3.03 -4.11
CA VAL A 61 4.12 -2.13 -3.27
C VAL A 61 5.00 -1.00 -2.75
N CYS A 62 4.55 0.23 -2.98
CA CYS A 62 5.15 1.46 -2.48
C CYS A 62 4.24 2.17 -1.50
N ALA A 63 4.83 3.00 -0.64
CA ALA A 63 4.09 3.79 0.33
C ALA A 63 3.18 4.80 -0.38
N PRO A 64 1.87 4.77 -0.14
CA PRO A 64 0.91 5.66 -0.78
C PRO A 64 0.99 7.08 -0.23
N PHE A 65 1.60 7.30 0.92
CA PHE A 65 1.82 8.60 1.56
C PHE A 65 2.94 8.47 2.60
N ALA A 66 3.40 9.60 3.15
CA ALA A 66 4.32 9.60 4.28
C ALA A 66 3.59 9.22 5.59
N GLY A 67 4.17 8.32 6.36
CA GLY A 67 3.51 7.77 7.56
C GLY A 67 4.38 6.81 8.36
N THR A 68 3.74 6.10 9.28
CA THR A 68 4.37 5.09 10.13
C THR A 68 3.72 3.74 9.85
N ILE A 69 4.53 2.70 9.67
CA ILE A 69 4.05 1.33 9.54
C ILE A 69 3.46 0.87 10.88
N THR A 70 2.16 0.62 10.92
CA THR A 70 1.44 0.16 12.11
C THR A 70 1.42 -1.36 12.21
N GLN A 71 1.47 -2.05 11.07
CA GLN A 71 1.43 -3.51 11.04
C GLN A 71 2.17 -4.06 9.81
N VAL A 72 2.83 -5.19 10.00
CA VAL A 72 3.28 -6.07 8.90
C VAL A 72 2.78 -7.46 9.27
N ALA A 73 1.96 -8.07 8.42
CA ALA A 73 1.44 -9.42 8.67
C ALA A 73 2.59 -10.43 8.82
N GLU A 74 2.42 -11.46 9.66
CA GLU A 74 3.45 -12.47 9.88
C GLU A 74 3.84 -13.19 8.58
N THR A 75 2.84 -13.49 7.74
CA THR A 75 3.01 -14.07 6.40
C THR A 75 3.26 -13.01 5.32
N ARG A 76 3.52 -11.75 5.72
CA ARG A 76 4.02 -10.66 4.86
C ARG A 76 3.14 -10.20 3.71
N HIS A 77 1.92 -10.71 3.56
CA HIS A 77 1.01 -10.35 2.47
C HIS A 77 0.28 -9.02 2.70
N ALA A 78 0.26 -8.50 3.94
CA ALA A 78 -0.44 -7.26 4.27
C ALA A 78 0.42 -6.29 5.10
N ILE A 79 0.22 -4.98 4.86
CA ILE A 79 0.89 -3.88 5.55
C ILE A 79 -0.16 -2.83 5.95
N GLY A 80 -0.13 -2.44 7.22
CA GLY A 80 -0.87 -1.30 7.76
C GLY A 80 0.02 -0.06 7.86
N ILE A 81 -0.52 1.11 7.48
CA ILE A 81 0.20 2.39 7.49
C ILE A 81 -0.71 3.46 8.09
N CYS A 82 -0.23 4.17 9.11
CA CYS A 82 -0.90 5.36 9.64
C CYS A 82 -0.22 6.62 9.12
N SER A 83 -0.99 7.52 8.49
CA SER A 83 -0.49 8.84 8.08
C SER A 83 -0.27 9.74 9.30
N LYS A 84 0.50 10.82 9.13
CA LYS A 84 0.64 11.86 10.17
C LYS A 84 -0.68 12.52 10.58
N ASN A 85 -1.71 12.37 9.76
CA ASN A 85 -3.02 12.99 9.93
C ASN A 85 -4.08 11.99 10.45
N GLY A 86 -3.64 10.85 11.00
CA GLY A 86 -4.51 9.85 11.61
C GLY A 86 -5.17 8.86 10.65
N MET A 87 -5.07 9.04 9.33
CA MET A 87 -5.59 8.08 8.35
C MET A 87 -4.88 6.72 8.45
N GLU A 88 -5.63 5.65 8.68
CA GLU A 88 -5.12 4.28 8.76
C GLU A 88 -5.49 3.50 7.50
N LEU A 89 -4.47 3.10 6.75
CA LEU A 89 -4.62 2.37 5.49
C LEU A 89 -4.07 0.95 5.62
N LEU A 90 -4.85 -0.03 5.17
CA LEU A 90 -4.44 -1.41 4.98
C LEU A 90 -4.21 -1.68 3.49
N ILE A 91 -3.05 -2.26 3.15
CA ILE A 91 -2.76 -2.82 1.83
C ILE A 91 -2.62 -4.33 1.98
N HIS A 92 -3.55 -5.09 1.39
CA HIS A 92 -3.60 -6.55 1.48
C HIS A 92 -3.43 -7.17 0.09
N VAL A 93 -2.28 -7.80 -0.17
CA VAL A 93 -1.88 -8.28 -1.50
C VAL A 93 -2.40 -9.71 -1.75
N GLY A 94 -3.32 -9.83 -2.70
CA GLY A 94 -3.98 -11.09 -3.06
C GLY A 94 -5.02 -11.52 -2.02
N MET A 95 -5.93 -12.40 -2.43
CA MET A 95 -6.99 -12.95 -1.56
C MET A 95 -6.57 -14.33 -1.06
N ASP A 96 -6.82 -14.63 0.22
CA ASP A 96 -6.39 -15.84 0.91
C ASP A 96 -4.86 -16.11 0.90
N THR A 97 -4.04 -15.13 0.52
CA THR A 97 -2.57 -15.27 0.43
C THR A 97 -1.88 -15.41 1.79
N VAL A 98 -2.62 -15.26 2.89
CA VAL A 98 -2.18 -15.68 4.22
C VAL A 98 -1.76 -17.16 4.23
N ASP A 99 -2.44 -18.01 3.47
CA ASP A 99 -2.19 -19.46 3.37
C ASP A 99 -0.86 -19.79 2.68
N MET A 100 -0.28 -18.82 1.96
CA MET A 100 1.02 -18.97 1.33
C MET A 100 2.19 -18.94 2.32
N ASN A 101 1.93 -18.67 3.61
CA ASN A 101 2.93 -18.70 4.68
C ASN A 101 4.18 -17.83 4.39
N GLY A 102 3.99 -16.72 3.68
CA GLY A 102 5.06 -15.80 3.28
C GLY A 102 5.84 -16.20 2.03
N ASN A 103 5.51 -17.32 1.39
CA ASN A 103 6.08 -17.67 0.09
C ASN A 103 5.64 -16.66 -0.97
N GLY A 104 6.58 -16.21 -1.80
CA GLY A 104 6.32 -15.17 -2.80
C GLY A 104 6.30 -13.74 -2.26
N PHE A 105 6.56 -13.50 -0.97
CA PHE A 105 6.54 -12.16 -0.36
C PHE A 105 7.86 -11.77 0.31
N ILE A 106 8.32 -10.55 0.03
CA ILE A 106 9.49 -9.91 0.65
C ILE A 106 9.07 -8.53 1.14
N THR A 107 9.25 -8.24 2.43
CA THR A 107 9.03 -6.90 2.99
C THR A 107 10.36 -6.16 3.16
N TYR A 108 10.32 -4.85 2.93
CA TYR A 108 11.47 -3.94 3.09
C TYR A 108 11.35 -3.06 4.33
N VAL A 109 10.25 -3.19 5.08
CA VAL A 109 9.90 -2.41 6.25
C VAL A 109 9.45 -3.33 7.39
N LYS A 110 9.47 -2.80 8.60
CA LYS A 110 8.93 -3.44 9.82
C LYS A 110 8.00 -2.46 10.55
N MET A 111 7.25 -3.00 11.50
CA MET A 111 6.42 -2.20 12.40
C MET A 111 7.24 -1.07 13.06
N ASN A 112 6.61 0.10 13.19
CA ASN A 112 7.16 1.36 13.69
C ASN A 112 8.18 2.05 12.76
N ASP A 113 8.49 1.51 11.59
CA ASP A 113 9.29 2.25 10.61
C ASP A 113 8.52 3.47 10.10
N VAL A 114 9.21 4.59 9.96
CA VAL A 114 8.70 5.78 9.27
C VAL A 114 9.03 5.64 7.78
N VAL A 115 8.05 5.89 6.94
CA VAL A 115 8.15 5.77 5.48
C VAL A 115 7.74 7.08 4.80
N GLU A 116 8.38 7.36 3.67
CA GLU A 116 8.03 8.47 2.79
C GLU A 116 7.23 7.98 1.59
N ARG A 117 6.41 8.86 0.98
CA ARG A 117 5.64 8.53 -0.23
C ARG A 117 6.56 7.96 -1.31
N GLY A 118 6.13 6.85 -1.92
CA GLY A 118 6.87 6.15 -2.97
C GLY A 118 7.98 5.23 -2.47
N GLN A 119 8.24 5.18 -1.17
CA GLN A 119 9.20 4.23 -0.60
C GLN A 119 8.72 2.80 -0.79
N LYS A 120 9.63 1.89 -1.19
CA LYS A 120 9.33 0.46 -1.34
C LYS A 120 8.94 -0.15 0.01
N LEU A 121 7.83 -0.87 0.03
CA LEU A 121 7.30 -1.54 1.23
C LEU A 121 7.39 -3.05 1.12
N MET A 122 6.94 -3.59 -0.02
CA MET A 122 6.85 -5.02 -0.26
C MET A 122 7.11 -5.33 -1.72
N LYS A 123 7.81 -6.42 -1.98
CA LYS A 123 7.81 -7.10 -3.27
C LYS A 123 7.05 -8.41 -3.14
N PHE A 124 6.23 -8.74 -4.12
CA PHE A 124 5.51 -10.00 -4.18
C PHE A 124 5.75 -10.73 -5.51
N SER A 125 5.11 -11.87 -5.74
CA SER A 125 5.24 -12.67 -6.96
C SER A 125 3.86 -13.05 -7.48
N LEU A 126 3.47 -12.49 -8.62
CA LEU A 126 2.21 -12.81 -9.28
C LEU A 126 2.17 -14.28 -9.71
N ALA A 127 3.33 -14.79 -10.13
CA ALA A 127 3.49 -16.18 -10.53
C ALA A 127 3.24 -17.12 -9.35
N ASP A 128 3.80 -16.83 -8.17
CA ASP A 128 3.62 -17.68 -6.98
C ASP A 128 2.19 -17.61 -6.44
N ILE A 129 1.58 -16.42 -6.41
CA ILE A 129 0.17 -16.25 -6.01
C ILE A 129 -0.74 -17.07 -6.93
N LYS A 130 -0.54 -16.97 -8.24
CA LYS A 130 -1.29 -17.74 -9.23
C LYS A 130 -1.05 -19.25 -9.10
N ALA A 131 0.19 -19.67 -8.86
CA ALA A 131 0.55 -21.08 -8.70
C ALA A 131 -0.08 -21.69 -7.44
N ALA A 132 -0.30 -20.88 -6.40
CA ALA A 132 -1.02 -21.27 -5.19
C ALA A 132 -2.55 -21.28 -5.36
N GLY A 133 -3.08 -20.80 -6.49
CA GLY A 133 -4.51 -20.80 -6.79
C GLY A 133 -5.28 -19.61 -6.24
N HIS A 134 -4.59 -18.54 -5.83
CA HIS A 134 -5.18 -17.36 -5.22
C HIS A 134 -5.37 -16.21 -6.22
N PRO A 135 -6.42 -15.39 -6.08
CA PRO A 135 -6.53 -14.11 -6.79
C PRO A 135 -5.41 -13.16 -6.37
N ALA A 136 -4.80 -12.46 -7.33
CA ALA A 136 -3.77 -11.45 -7.06
C ALA A 136 -4.33 -10.04 -6.78
N ILE A 137 -5.66 -9.89 -6.77
CA ILE A 137 -6.33 -8.62 -6.47
C ILE A 137 -5.82 -8.11 -5.12
N THR A 138 -5.31 -6.89 -5.09
CA THR A 138 -4.84 -6.23 -3.87
C THR A 138 -5.92 -5.30 -3.35
N ALA A 139 -6.32 -5.49 -2.10
CA ALA A 139 -7.26 -4.58 -1.44
C ALA A 139 -6.51 -3.40 -0.81
N VAL A 140 -7.02 -2.19 -1.01
CA VAL A 140 -6.55 -0.95 -0.38
C VAL A 140 -7.71 -0.35 0.41
N ILE A 141 -7.65 -0.46 1.73
CA ILE A 141 -8.78 -0.18 2.63
C ILE A 141 -8.43 0.93 3.61
N LEU A 142 -9.35 1.87 3.78
CA LEU A 142 -9.30 2.89 4.84
C LEU A 142 -10.00 2.34 6.09
N CYS A 143 -9.24 2.00 7.12
CA CYS A 143 -9.74 1.25 8.28
C CYS A 143 -10.48 2.12 9.31
N ASN A 144 -10.27 3.44 9.30
CA ASN A 144 -10.88 4.37 10.25
C ASN A 144 -11.63 5.51 9.55
N ALA A 145 -12.44 5.15 8.55
CA ALA A 145 -13.26 6.11 7.81
C ALA A 145 -14.30 6.84 8.68
N ASP A 146 -14.76 6.22 9.78
CA ASP A 146 -15.66 6.86 10.75
C ASP A 146 -14.98 8.05 11.47
N ASP A 147 -13.66 8.01 11.64
CA ASP A 147 -12.88 9.07 12.28
C ASP A 147 -12.34 10.10 11.28
N THR A 148 -12.08 9.69 10.04
CA THR A 148 -11.34 10.49 9.05
C THR A 148 -12.18 10.97 7.87
N GLY A 149 -13.39 10.44 7.72
CA GLY A 149 -14.26 10.66 6.57
C GLY A 149 -14.15 9.55 5.51
N ASN A 150 -15.15 9.48 4.63
CA ASN A 150 -15.18 8.50 3.55
C ASN A 150 -14.25 8.89 2.38
N PRO A 151 -13.67 7.90 1.65
CA PRO A 151 -12.94 8.14 0.42
C PRO A 151 -13.82 8.83 -0.64
N GLN A 152 -13.20 9.75 -1.37
CA GLN A 152 -13.78 10.52 -2.47
C GLN A 152 -12.83 10.48 -3.68
N ASN A 153 -13.36 10.80 -4.85
CA ASN A 153 -12.59 10.91 -6.09
C ASN A 153 -11.77 9.64 -6.41
N LEU A 154 -12.34 8.46 -6.13
CA LEU A 154 -11.70 7.19 -6.45
C LEU A 154 -11.45 7.10 -7.97
N LYS A 155 -10.17 6.95 -8.35
CA LYS A 155 -9.77 6.76 -9.74
C LYS A 155 -9.93 5.29 -10.12
N LEU A 156 -10.93 4.98 -10.95
CA LEU A 156 -11.12 3.65 -11.54
C LEU A 156 -10.33 3.49 -12.84
N GLY A 157 -9.99 2.25 -13.19
CA GLY A 157 -9.24 1.92 -14.41
C GLY A 157 -7.73 1.95 -14.20
N ASP A 158 -6.97 2.03 -15.30
CA ASP A 158 -5.50 1.95 -15.25
C ASP A 158 -4.88 3.15 -14.54
N ALA A 159 -3.97 2.88 -13.60
CA ALA A 159 -3.23 3.89 -12.86
C ALA A 159 -1.83 3.38 -12.48
N GLN A 160 -0.90 4.33 -12.30
CA GLN A 160 0.51 4.03 -12.02
C GLN A 160 0.94 4.58 -10.66
N ILE A 161 2.00 4.02 -10.08
CA ILE A 161 2.62 4.58 -8.86
C ILE A 161 2.89 6.08 -9.08
N GLY A 162 2.38 6.89 -8.16
CA GLY A 162 2.47 8.35 -8.23
C GLY A 162 1.17 9.05 -8.61
N ASP A 163 0.23 8.36 -9.27
CA ASP A 163 -1.13 8.86 -9.48
C ASP A 163 -1.89 8.96 -8.15
N VAL A 164 -2.84 9.88 -8.07
CA VAL A 164 -3.81 9.92 -6.96
C VAL A 164 -4.82 8.79 -7.16
N LEU A 165 -4.94 7.93 -6.14
CA LEU A 165 -5.92 6.85 -6.09
C LEU A 165 -7.26 7.37 -5.55
N MET A 166 -7.23 8.04 -4.41
CA MET A 166 -8.41 8.60 -3.75
C MET A 166 -8.01 9.72 -2.78
N THR A 167 -8.98 10.55 -2.41
CA THR A 167 -8.84 11.62 -1.42
C THR A 167 -9.81 11.41 -0.27
N VAL A 168 -9.42 11.76 0.95
CA VAL A 168 -10.23 11.70 2.16
C VAL A 168 -10.38 13.11 2.70
N SER A 169 -11.61 13.62 2.72
CA SER A 169 -11.91 14.92 3.32
C SER A 169 -11.94 14.78 4.83
N GLN A 170 -10.92 15.31 5.49
CA GLN A 170 -10.90 15.44 6.95
C GLN A 170 -12.05 16.38 7.35
N GLN A 171 -12.94 15.91 8.24
CA GLN A 171 -14.03 16.72 8.81
C GLN A 171 -13.52 17.76 9.80
#